data_AF-A0A151QQU4-F1
#
_entry.id   AF-A0A151QQU4-F1
#
_cell.length_a   1.000
_cell.length_b   1.000
_cell.length_c   1.000
_cell.angle_alpha   90.00
_cell.angle_beta   90.00
_cell.angle_gamma   90.00
#
_symmetry.space_group_name_H-M   'P 1'
#
loop_
_entity.id
_entity.type
_entity.pdbx_description
1 polymer ?
#
loop_
_entity_poly.entity_id
_entity_poly.type
_entity_poly.pdbx_seq_one_letter_code
_entity_poly.pdbx_strand_id
1 'polypeptide(L)'
;MLKIKIVQLIVAGLTYLLALFPKVLLSHKEKEKVQPQPQPQRDEESEWEESEWEANERYALSWRLAVESNNVRPWRTVPPKCHTHVQNYMSSGQYYRDLNLIVEHILLYASDLPLSSDAMDAWVLDVDDTCISNVSYYKAKRFGCDPFDSAIFKAWIMKGMCPANVAVKVLFNALIARGFKVFLLTGRDESLAKITTDNLHNEGFVGYERLILRSPEYKGQSAVRYKSAIRKAIEGEGYRIWGNVGDQWSDLQGECLGKRTFKLPNPMYFIS
;
A
#
# COMPACT_ATOMS: atom_id res chain seq x y z
N MET A 1 22.15 49.23 26.92
CA MET A 1 21.29 48.21 26.28
C MET A 1 20.24 47.58 27.20
N LEU A 2 20.33 47.67 28.53
CA LEU A 2 19.31 47.14 29.45
C LEU A 2 18.04 48.04 29.60
N LYS A 3 18.18 49.35 29.40
CA LYS A 3 17.06 50.31 29.53
C LYS A 3 16.01 50.23 28.40
N ILE A 4 16.36 49.68 27.23
CA ILE A 4 15.44 49.58 26.07
C ILE A 4 14.51 48.36 26.20
N LYS A 5 14.99 47.26 26.80
CA LYS A 5 14.17 46.04 27.01
C LYS A 5 13.06 46.22 28.05
N ILE A 6 13.26 47.08 29.05
CA ILE A 6 12.25 47.38 30.08
C ILE A 6 11.11 48.22 29.50
N VAL A 7 11.41 49.17 28.60
CA VAL A 7 10.38 50.02 27.96
C VAL A 7 9.47 49.19 27.04
N GLN A 8 10.00 48.19 26.32
CA GLN A 8 9.19 47.31 25.46
C GLN A 8 8.26 46.37 26.25
N LEU A 9 8.68 45.92 27.44
CA LEU A 9 7.85 45.10 28.34
C LEU A 9 6.71 45.89 29.00
N ILE A 10 6.94 47.18 29.32
CA ILE A 10 5.90 48.06 29.89
C ILE A 10 4.84 48.42 28.83
N VAL A 11 5.25 48.66 27.58
CA VAL A 11 4.32 48.96 26.47
C VAL A 11 3.44 47.76 26.14
N ALA A 12 3.99 46.54 26.12
CA ALA A 12 3.22 45.32 25.88
C ALA A 12 2.23 44.98 27.03
N GLY A 13 2.59 45.28 28.27
CA GLY A 13 1.72 45.13 29.44
C GLY A 13 0.56 46.14 29.48
N LEU A 14 0.79 47.39 29.07
CA LEU A 14 -0.28 48.41 29.00
C LEU A 14 -1.30 48.11 27.89
N THR A 15 -0.88 47.55 26.75
CA THR A 15 -1.80 47.11 25.69
C THR A 15 -2.68 45.93 26.11
N TYR A 16 -2.21 45.07 27.02
CA TYR A 16 -2.99 43.94 27.52
C TYR A 16 -3.98 44.34 28.63
N LEU A 17 -3.66 45.37 29.42
CA LEU A 17 -4.54 45.90 30.48
C LEU A 17 -5.67 46.81 29.95
N LEU A 18 -5.45 47.52 28.83
CA LEU A 18 -6.49 48.34 28.17
C LEU A 18 -7.51 47.49 27.37
N ALA A 19 -7.20 46.22 27.07
CA ALA A 19 -8.11 45.30 26.39
C ALA A 19 -9.09 44.57 27.35
N LEU A 20 -8.94 44.74 28.67
CA LEU A 20 -9.74 44.04 29.69
C LEU A 20 -10.79 44.92 30.39
N PHE A 21 -10.98 46.18 29.96
CA PHE A 21 -12.05 47.07 30.43
C PHE A 21 -12.70 47.73 29.21
N PRO A 22 -13.96 47.38 28.87
CA PRO A 22 -15.09 47.67 29.73
C PRO A 22 -16.10 46.51 29.79
N LYS A 23 -16.06 45.74 30.88
CA LYS A 23 -17.30 45.31 31.52
C LYS A 23 -17.29 45.90 32.91
N VAL A 24 -18.44 46.48 33.28
CA VAL A 24 -18.77 47.04 34.60
C VAL A 24 -18.39 48.53 34.75
N LEU A 25 -19.27 49.42 34.29
CA LEU A 25 -20.08 50.30 35.18
C LEU A 25 -20.88 51.32 34.36
N LEU A 26 -22.20 51.08 34.24
CA LEU A 26 -23.28 51.99 34.62
C LEU A 26 -24.58 51.59 33.91
N SER A 27 -25.46 51.02 34.73
CA SER A 27 -26.89 50.91 34.52
C SER A 27 -27.48 52.26 34.11
N HIS A 28 -28.08 52.32 32.92
CA HIS A 28 -29.29 53.11 32.72
C HIS A 28 -30.29 52.28 31.91
N LYS A 29 -31.48 52.13 32.51
CA LYS A 29 -32.63 51.39 32.00
C LYS A 29 -33.27 52.20 30.87
N GLU A 30 -33.23 51.70 29.65
CA GLU A 30 -34.21 52.05 28.62
C GLU A 30 -34.73 50.76 27.99
N LYS A 31 -36.06 50.60 28.04
CA LYS A 31 -36.77 49.45 27.48
C LYS A 31 -36.96 49.69 25.98
N GLU A 32 -36.01 49.25 25.17
CA GLU A 32 -36.27 49.03 23.75
C GLU A 32 -36.93 47.67 23.55
N LYS A 33 -38.06 47.66 22.83
CA LYS A 33 -38.77 46.45 22.43
C LYS A 33 -37.92 45.71 21.39
N VAL A 34 -37.12 44.75 21.84
CA VAL A 34 -36.44 43.79 20.96
C VAL A 34 -37.51 42.92 20.30
N GLN A 35 -37.70 43.10 19.00
CA GLN A 35 -38.39 42.14 18.15
C GLN A 35 -37.62 40.81 18.22
N PRO A 36 -38.30 39.65 18.31
CA PRO A 36 -37.59 38.37 18.31
C PRO A 36 -36.77 38.26 17.02
N GLN A 37 -35.44 38.18 17.18
CA GLN A 37 -34.58 37.76 16.08
C GLN A 37 -35.07 36.39 15.60
N PRO A 38 -35.21 36.17 14.28
CA PRO A 38 -35.46 34.82 13.79
C PRO A 38 -34.31 33.95 14.30
N GLN A 39 -34.67 32.83 14.96
CA GLN A 39 -33.71 31.76 15.22
C GLN A 39 -33.01 31.47 13.89
N PRO A 40 -31.68 31.21 13.87
CA PRO A 40 -31.08 30.66 12.68
C PRO A 40 -31.90 29.43 12.34
N GLN A 41 -32.59 29.47 11.20
CA GLN A 41 -33.22 28.29 10.64
C GLN A 41 -32.10 27.26 10.65
N ARG A 42 -32.29 26.19 11.42
CA ARG A 42 -31.61 24.94 11.09
C ARG A 42 -32.02 24.74 9.65
N ASP A 43 -31.09 24.93 8.74
CA ASP A 43 -31.24 24.45 7.38
C ASP A 43 -31.80 23.04 7.56
N GLU A 44 -33.00 22.81 7.04
CA GLU A 44 -33.49 21.46 6.85
C GLU A 44 -32.47 20.86 5.89
N GLU A 45 -31.39 20.29 6.44
CA GLU A 45 -30.60 19.28 5.78
C GLU A 45 -31.64 18.28 5.34
N SER A 46 -31.95 18.29 4.04
CA SER A 46 -32.64 17.20 3.42
C SER A 46 -31.80 15.97 3.78
N GLU A 47 -32.24 15.21 4.77
CA GLU A 47 -31.75 13.88 5.09
C GLU A 47 -32.04 13.04 3.84
N TRP A 48 -31.15 13.14 2.85
CA TRP A 48 -31.04 12.13 1.83
C TRP A 48 -30.56 10.89 2.57
N GLU A 49 -31.51 10.03 2.95
CA GLU A 49 -31.19 8.73 3.53
C GLU A 49 -30.18 8.04 2.60
N GLU A 50 -28.97 7.83 3.11
CA GLU A 50 -27.90 7.19 2.36
C GLU A 50 -28.39 5.80 1.93
N SER A 51 -28.31 5.51 0.63
CA SER A 51 -28.69 4.19 0.16
C SER A 51 -27.73 3.13 0.72
N GLU A 52 -28.21 1.91 0.92
CA GLU A 52 -27.36 0.79 1.37
C GLU A 52 -26.14 0.60 0.44
N TRP A 53 -26.32 0.86 -0.85
CA TRP A 53 -25.22 0.88 -1.81
C TRP A 53 -24.19 1.96 -1.44
N GLU A 54 -24.56 3.23 -1.34
CA GLU A 54 -23.61 4.30 -0.99
C GLU A 54 -22.88 4.03 0.33
N ALA A 55 -23.60 3.55 1.35
CA ALA A 55 -22.99 3.17 2.63
C ALA A 55 -21.96 2.03 2.47
N ASN A 56 -22.28 1.02 1.66
CA ASN A 56 -21.38 -0.09 1.35
C ASN A 56 -20.15 0.37 0.56
N GLU A 57 -20.30 1.30 -0.41
CA GLU A 57 -19.17 1.88 -1.15
C GLU A 57 -18.21 2.63 -0.23
N ARG A 58 -18.76 3.51 0.61
CA ARG A 58 -17.96 4.32 1.54
C ARG A 58 -17.23 3.44 2.53
N TYR A 59 -17.91 2.42 3.07
CA TYR A 59 -17.26 1.43 3.91
C TYR A 59 -16.14 0.69 3.16
N ALA A 60 -16.38 0.27 1.91
CA ALA A 60 -15.41 -0.47 1.14
C ALA A 60 -14.17 0.36 0.75
N LEU A 61 -14.35 1.65 0.47
CA LEU A 61 -13.27 2.62 0.30
C LEU A 61 -12.39 2.69 1.56
N SER A 62 -13.01 2.87 2.73
CA SER A 62 -12.30 2.91 4.02
C SER A 62 -11.62 1.58 4.33
N TRP A 63 -12.29 0.45 4.07
CA TRP A 63 -11.75 -0.88 4.29
C TRP A 63 -10.53 -1.14 3.40
N ARG A 64 -10.59 -0.80 2.10
CA ARG A 64 -9.47 -0.94 1.17
C ARG A 64 -8.26 -0.14 1.65
N LEU A 65 -8.46 1.13 2.02
CA LEU A 65 -7.38 1.93 2.59
C LEU A 65 -6.77 1.28 3.83
N ALA A 66 -7.62 0.80 4.75
CA ALA A 66 -7.17 0.19 6.00
C ALA A 66 -6.41 -1.14 5.80
N VAL A 67 -6.77 -1.97 4.81
CA VAL A 67 -5.98 -3.18 4.49
C VAL A 67 -4.68 -2.83 3.78
N GLU A 68 -4.69 -1.89 2.83
CA GLU A 68 -3.49 -1.45 2.12
C GLU A 68 -2.48 -0.77 3.04
N SER A 69 -2.96 -0.03 4.05
CA SER A 69 -2.12 0.59 5.09
C SER A 69 -1.80 -0.33 6.26
N ASN A 70 -2.13 -1.62 6.16
CA ASN A 70 -1.83 -2.65 7.17
C ASN A 70 -2.53 -2.48 8.55
N ASN A 71 -3.59 -1.67 8.61
CA ASN A 71 -4.34 -1.41 9.85
C ASN A 71 -5.35 -2.53 10.16
N VAL A 72 -5.90 -3.19 9.13
CA VAL A 72 -6.82 -4.33 9.27
C VAL A 72 -6.09 -5.61 8.93
N ARG A 73 -5.82 -6.45 9.94
CA ARG A 73 -5.13 -7.74 9.82
C ARG A 73 -5.32 -8.63 11.07
N PRO A 74 -5.31 -9.96 10.93
CA PRO A 74 -5.49 -10.69 9.68
C PRO A 74 -6.96 -10.63 9.20
N TRP A 75 -7.19 -10.82 7.91
CA TRP A 75 -8.53 -10.99 7.35
C TRP A 75 -8.55 -12.22 6.42
N ARG A 76 -9.72 -12.86 6.29
CA ARG A 76 -9.86 -14.16 5.60
C ARG A 76 -10.42 -14.03 4.19
N THR A 77 -11.40 -13.16 4.02
CA THR A 77 -12.06 -12.87 2.74
C THR A 77 -12.39 -11.38 2.68
N VAL A 78 -12.54 -10.87 1.47
CA VAL A 78 -13.12 -9.55 1.24
C VAL A 78 -14.55 -9.56 1.82
N PRO A 79 -14.94 -8.58 2.66
CA PRO A 79 -16.30 -8.52 3.18
C PRO A 79 -17.31 -8.54 2.01
N PRO A 80 -18.39 -9.33 2.05
CA PRO A 80 -19.32 -9.44 0.92
C PRO A 80 -19.90 -8.10 0.45
N LYS A 81 -20.11 -7.15 1.38
CA LYS A 81 -20.54 -5.77 1.06
C LYS A 81 -19.51 -4.95 0.27
N CYS A 82 -18.23 -5.33 0.31
CA CYS A 82 -17.15 -4.70 -0.44
C CYS A 82 -16.95 -5.31 -1.84
N HIS A 83 -17.71 -6.35 -2.21
CA HIS A 83 -17.53 -7.07 -3.48
C HIS A 83 -17.54 -6.13 -4.70
N THR A 84 -18.58 -5.32 -4.83
CA THR A 84 -18.75 -4.40 -5.98
C THR A 84 -17.61 -3.38 -6.04
N HIS A 85 -17.21 -2.83 -4.88
CA HIS A 85 -16.09 -1.92 -4.78
C HIS A 85 -14.79 -2.55 -5.29
N VAL A 86 -14.42 -3.73 -4.76
CA VAL A 86 -13.18 -4.42 -5.13
C VAL A 86 -13.20 -4.85 -6.59
N GLN A 87 -14.32 -5.37 -7.09
CA GLN A 87 -14.50 -5.68 -8.50
C GLN A 87 -14.24 -4.44 -9.39
N ASN A 88 -14.85 -3.30 -9.04
CA ASN A 88 -14.68 -2.06 -9.78
C ASN A 88 -13.24 -1.54 -9.70
N TYR A 89 -12.63 -1.56 -8.52
CA TYR A 89 -11.25 -1.16 -8.33
C TYR A 89 -10.29 -1.96 -9.22
N MET A 90 -10.44 -3.30 -9.24
CA MET A 90 -9.58 -4.21 -9.99
C MET A 90 -9.87 -4.21 -11.51
N SER A 91 -11.05 -3.79 -11.95
CA SER A 91 -11.49 -3.92 -13.35
C SER A 91 -11.62 -2.59 -14.10
N SER A 92 -11.86 -1.48 -13.40
CA SER A 92 -12.24 -0.18 -14.01
C SER A 92 -11.07 0.80 -14.16
N GLY A 93 -9.83 0.33 -14.01
CA GLY A 93 -8.63 1.11 -14.31
C GLY A 93 -7.90 1.72 -13.11
N GLN A 94 -8.56 1.91 -11.96
CA GLN A 94 -7.90 2.53 -10.79
C GLN A 94 -6.73 1.71 -10.27
N TYR A 95 -6.87 0.38 -10.19
CA TYR A 95 -5.77 -0.53 -9.85
C TYR A 95 -4.52 -0.30 -10.71
N TYR A 96 -4.68 -0.14 -12.03
CA TYR A 96 -3.56 0.11 -12.94
C TYR A 96 -2.96 1.50 -12.76
N ARG A 97 -3.76 2.53 -12.45
CA ARG A 97 -3.25 3.87 -12.14
C ARG A 97 -2.41 3.87 -10.88
N ASP A 98 -2.89 3.20 -9.82
CA ASP A 98 -2.16 3.06 -8.57
C ASP A 98 -0.83 2.30 -8.78
N LEU A 99 -0.87 1.18 -9.51
CA LEU A 99 0.34 0.43 -9.89
C LEU A 99 1.35 1.28 -10.66
N ASN A 100 0.89 2.00 -11.70
CA ASN A 100 1.77 2.81 -12.54
C ASN A 100 2.43 3.93 -11.74
N LEU A 101 1.69 4.61 -10.86
CA LEU A 101 2.24 5.66 -9.99
C LEU A 101 3.32 5.09 -9.06
N ILE A 102 3.07 3.93 -8.44
CA ILE A 102 4.07 3.29 -7.58
C ILE A 102 5.32 2.91 -8.39
N VAL A 103 5.14 2.28 -9.56
CA VAL A 103 6.26 1.91 -10.44
C VAL A 103 7.05 3.12 -10.91
N GLU A 104 6.39 4.24 -11.24
CA GLU A 104 7.06 5.50 -11.57
C GLU A 104 7.98 5.95 -10.43
N HIS A 105 7.49 5.94 -9.18
CA HIS A 105 8.31 6.27 -8.02
C HIS A 105 9.45 5.29 -7.77
N ILE A 106 9.27 4.00 -8.11
CA ILE A 106 10.35 3.01 -8.06
C ILE A 106 11.41 3.32 -9.10
N LEU A 107 11.01 3.63 -10.34
CA LEU A 107 11.92 3.97 -11.43
C LEU A 107 12.72 5.23 -11.15
N LEU A 108 12.08 6.28 -10.60
CA LEU A 108 12.74 7.50 -10.16
C LEU A 108 13.74 7.23 -9.04
N TYR A 109 13.37 6.38 -8.06
CA TYR A 109 14.32 5.99 -7.03
C TYR A 109 15.51 5.22 -7.61
N ALA A 110 15.25 4.24 -8.48
CA ALA A 110 16.27 3.43 -9.11
C ALA A 110 17.19 4.25 -10.03
N SER A 111 16.68 5.31 -10.67
CA SER A 111 17.45 6.15 -11.59
C SER A 111 18.58 6.93 -10.91
N ASP A 112 18.43 7.19 -9.61
CA ASP A 112 19.34 8.04 -8.84
C ASP A 112 20.39 7.23 -8.07
N LEU A 113 20.29 5.90 -8.07
CA LEU A 113 21.19 5.04 -7.31
C LEU A 113 22.56 4.89 -7.98
N PRO A 114 23.67 5.10 -7.23
CA PRO A 114 25.01 4.85 -7.73
C PRO A 114 25.30 3.34 -7.73
N LEU A 115 25.38 2.74 -8.92
CA LEU A 115 25.76 1.34 -9.08
C LEU A 115 27.27 1.18 -8.87
N SER A 116 27.64 0.17 -8.07
CA SER A 116 29.02 -0.28 -7.93
C SER A 116 29.43 -1.12 -9.15
N SER A 117 30.73 -1.18 -9.42
CA SER A 117 31.28 -2.03 -10.48
C SER A 117 31.41 -3.51 -10.11
N ASP A 118 31.12 -3.87 -8.86
CA ASP A 118 31.24 -5.25 -8.34
C ASP A 118 30.04 -6.16 -8.69
N ALA A 119 29.03 -5.63 -9.39
CA ALA A 119 27.80 -6.34 -9.78
C ALA A 119 26.98 -6.91 -8.61
N MET A 120 27.09 -6.33 -7.42
CA MET A 120 26.38 -6.77 -6.22
C MET A 120 25.15 -5.92 -5.86
N ASP A 121 24.73 -4.98 -6.71
CA ASP A 121 23.54 -4.17 -6.47
C ASP A 121 22.27 -4.92 -6.89
N ALA A 122 21.37 -5.15 -5.94
CA ALA A 122 20.25 -6.06 -6.11
C ALA A 122 18.88 -5.44 -5.84
N TRP A 123 17.87 -6.06 -6.44
CA TRP A 123 16.45 -5.82 -6.18
C TRP A 123 15.76 -7.15 -5.88
N VAL A 124 14.77 -7.13 -4.98
CA VAL A 124 13.90 -8.28 -4.71
C VAL A 124 12.49 -7.94 -5.17
N LEU A 125 11.90 -8.82 -5.98
CA LEU A 125 10.50 -8.73 -6.39
C LEU A 125 9.77 -10.00 -5.95
N ASP A 126 8.57 -9.85 -5.36
CA ASP A 126 7.62 -10.96 -5.27
C ASP A 126 7.12 -11.40 -6.66
N VAL A 127 6.49 -12.56 -6.76
CA VAL A 127 6.00 -13.14 -8.02
C VAL A 127 4.48 -13.02 -8.18
N ASP A 128 3.67 -13.44 -7.21
CA ASP A 128 2.21 -13.60 -7.37
C ASP A 128 1.49 -12.27 -7.11
N ASP A 129 0.78 -11.75 -8.11
CA ASP A 129 0.20 -10.40 -8.15
C ASP A 129 1.21 -9.24 -8.02
N THR A 130 2.51 -9.57 -7.98
CA THR A 130 3.62 -8.64 -8.20
C THR A 130 4.15 -8.74 -9.63
N CYS A 131 4.82 -9.84 -10.03
CA CYS A 131 5.32 -10.01 -11.41
C CYS A 131 4.24 -10.57 -12.35
N ILE A 132 3.50 -11.60 -11.93
CA ILE A 132 2.44 -12.24 -12.72
C ILE A 132 1.12 -12.20 -11.96
N SER A 133 0.01 -11.95 -12.65
CA SER A 133 -1.26 -11.66 -12.03
C SER A 133 -2.18 -12.87 -11.90
N ASN A 134 -2.80 -13.03 -10.74
CA ASN A 134 -3.85 -13.99 -10.46
C ASN A 134 -5.25 -13.36 -10.49
N VAL A 135 -5.42 -12.13 -10.99
CA VAL A 135 -6.72 -11.44 -11.09
C VAL A 135 -7.77 -12.29 -11.81
N SER A 136 -7.39 -13.02 -12.87
CA SER A 136 -8.31 -13.93 -13.57
C SER A 136 -8.81 -15.09 -12.71
N TYR A 137 -7.97 -15.62 -11.81
CA TYR A 137 -8.39 -16.59 -10.80
C TYR A 137 -9.35 -15.95 -9.80
N TYR A 138 -8.99 -14.78 -9.27
CA TYR A 138 -9.80 -14.10 -8.26
C TYR A 138 -11.13 -13.56 -8.80
N LYS A 139 -11.25 -13.25 -10.09
CA LYS A 139 -12.55 -12.99 -10.75
C LYS A 139 -13.55 -14.13 -10.53
N ALA A 140 -13.10 -15.38 -10.66
CA ALA A 140 -13.92 -16.57 -10.41
C ALA A 140 -14.15 -16.85 -8.91
N LYS A 141 -13.46 -16.14 -8.02
CA LYS A 141 -13.60 -16.19 -6.56
C LYS A 141 -14.19 -14.89 -6.00
N ARG A 142 -14.98 -14.18 -6.82
CA ARG A 142 -15.64 -12.92 -6.44
C ARG A 142 -14.65 -11.92 -5.83
N PHE A 143 -13.50 -11.78 -6.46
CA PHE A 143 -12.37 -10.95 -6.05
C PHE A 143 -11.92 -11.14 -4.60
N GLY A 144 -12.04 -12.36 -4.07
CA GLY A 144 -11.62 -12.69 -2.70
C GLY A 144 -12.74 -12.74 -1.68
N CYS A 145 -14.01 -12.55 -2.08
CA CYS A 145 -15.15 -12.80 -1.19
C CYS A 145 -15.33 -14.29 -0.88
N ASP A 146 -14.94 -15.16 -1.80
CA ASP A 146 -14.99 -16.61 -1.59
C ASP A 146 -13.75 -17.10 -0.83
N PRO A 147 -13.89 -18.07 0.08
CA PRO A 147 -12.75 -18.64 0.80
C PRO A 147 -11.66 -19.21 -0.11
N PHE A 148 -10.41 -19.02 0.29
CA PHE A 148 -9.26 -19.59 -0.40
C PHE A 148 -9.23 -21.12 -0.32
N ASP A 149 -8.95 -21.78 -1.44
CA ASP A 149 -8.74 -23.22 -1.54
C ASP A 149 -7.37 -23.47 -2.18
N SER A 150 -6.47 -24.09 -1.42
CA SER A 150 -5.08 -24.31 -1.85
C SER A 150 -4.97 -25.32 -2.99
N ALA A 151 -5.85 -26.32 -3.06
CA ALA A 151 -5.82 -27.32 -4.13
C ALA A 151 -6.30 -26.71 -5.45
N ILE A 152 -7.37 -25.91 -5.41
CA ILE A 152 -7.87 -25.20 -6.60
C ILE A 152 -6.85 -24.15 -7.07
N PHE A 153 -6.25 -23.40 -6.15
CA PHE A 153 -5.23 -22.41 -6.51
C PHE A 153 -3.97 -23.07 -7.09
N LYS A 154 -3.54 -24.21 -6.54
CA LYS A 154 -2.44 -24.99 -7.12
C LYS A 154 -2.78 -25.47 -8.53
N ALA A 155 -4.00 -25.96 -8.78
CA ALA A 155 -4.46 -26.34 -10.11
C ALA A 155 -4.49 -25.15 -11.08
N TRP A 156 -4.80 -23.95 -10.60
CA TRP A 156 -4.68 -22.71 -11.38
C TRP A 156 -3.24 -22.42 -11.77
N ILE A 157 -2.29 -22.43 -10.81
CA ILE A 157 -0.86 -22.20 -11.10
C ILE A 157 -0.32 -23.22 -12.10
N MET A 158 -0.74 -24.49 -11.99
CA MET A 158 -0.31 -25.57 -12.89
C MET A 158 -0.69 -25.34 -14.36
N LYS A 159 -1.61 -24.40 -14.66
CA LYS A 159 -1.88 -23.99 -16.04
C LYS A 159 -0.71 -23.21 -16.65
N GLY A 160 0.09 -22.50 -15.85
CA GLY A 160 1.23 -21.70 -16.32
C GLY A 160 0.84 -20.52 -17.22
N MET A 161 -0.34 -19.93 -16.99
CA MET A 161 -0.94 -18.89 -17.84
C MET A 161 -1.27 -17.61 -17.07
N CYS A 162 -0.59 -17.33 -15.96
CA CYS A 162 -0.79 -16.08 -15.23
C CYS A 162 -0.15 -14.95 -16.06
N PRO A 163 -0.90 -13.94 -16.53
CA PRO A 163 -0.36 -12.88 -17.37
C PRO A 163 0.59 -11.98 -16.59
N ALA A 164 1.52 -11.30 -17.27
CA ALA A 164 2.37 -10.29 -16.66
C ALA A 164 1.55 -9.16 -16.00
N ASN A 165 2.01 -8.73 -14.83
CA ASN A 165 1.73 -7.37 -14.38
C ASN A 165 2.54 -6.40 -15.26
N VAL A 166 1.85 -5.69 -16.15
CA VAL A 166 2.48 -4.85 -17.17
C VAL A 166 3.36 -3.76 -16.56
N ALA A 167 2.90 -3.12 -15.47
CA ALA A 167 3.67 -2.07 -14.79
C ALA A 167 4.97 -2.64 -14.19
N VAL A 168 4.88 -3.78 -13.51
CA VAL A 168 6.06 -4.43 -12.91
C VAL A 168 7.00 -5.03 -13.98
N LYS A 169 6.49 -5.45 -15.13
CA LYS A 169 7.32 -5.84 -16.28
C LYS A 169 8.15 -4.68 -16.82
N VAL A 170 7.57 -3.46 -16.89
CA VAL A 170 8.32 -2.24 -17.24
C VAL A 170 9.42 -1.97 -16.21
N LEU A 171 9.10 -2.06 -14.92
CA LEU A 171 10.09 -1.95 -13.85
C LEU A 171 11.21 -2.97 -14.00
N PHE A 172 10.87 -4.25 -14.14
CA PHE A 172 11.82 -5.35 -14.27
C PHE A 172 12.81 -5.10 -15.41
N ASN A 173 12.31 -4.78 -16.60
CA ASN A 173 13.15 -4.51 -17.76
C ASN A 173 14.08 -3.31 -17.55
N ALA A 174 13.60 -2.26 -16.89
CA ALA A 174 14.43 -1.09 -16.56
C ALA A 174 15.53 -1.44 -15.54
N LEU A 175 15.22 -2.25 -14.53
CA LEU A 175 16.22 -2.72 -13.55
C LEU A 175 17.31 -3.57 -14.22
N ILE A 176 16.92 -4.53 -15.07
CA ILE A 176 17.86 -5.36 -15.82
C ILE A 176 18.72 -4.50 -16.76
N ALA A 177 18.11 -3.58 -17.52
CA ALA A 177 18.82 -2.70 -18.44
C ALA A 177 19.85 -1.80 -17.73
N ARG A 178 19.59 -1.43 -16.48
CA ARG A 178 20.52 -0.64 -15.66
C ARG A 178 21.62 -1.50 -14.99
N GLY A 179 21.55 -2.83 -15.10
CA GLY A 179 22.55 -3.75 -14.57
C GLY A 179 22.31 -4.19 -13.12
N PHE A 180 21.12 -3.96 -12.56
CA PHE A 180 20.77 -4.51 -11.26
C PHE A 180 20.59 -6.04 -11.32
N LYS A 181 20.94 -6.71 -10.22
CA LYS A 181 20.65 -8.12 -10.00
C LYS A 181 19.26 -8.30 -9.41
N VAL A 182 18.32 -8.78 -10.21
CA VAL A 182 16.93 -8.95 -9.77
C VAL A 182 16.70 -10.38 -9.27
N PHE A 183 16.30 -10.50 -8.00
CA PHE A 183 15.87 -11.74 -7.38
C PHE A 183 14.35 -11.81 -7.35
N LEU A 184 13.79 -12.93 -7.82
CA LEU A 184 12.36 -13.21 -7.72
C LEU A 184 12.13 -14.14 -6.52
N LEU A 185 11.40 -13.67 -5.50
CA LEU A 185 11.21 -14.38 -4.24
C LEU A 185 9.72 -14.67 -4.01
N THR A 186 9.31 -15.93 -4.21
CA THR A 186 7.89 -16.33 -4.20
C THR A 186 7.54 -17.21 -3.01
N GLY A 187 6.28 -17.13 -2.57
CA GLY A 187 5.69 -18.07 -1.62
C GLY A 187 5.38 -19.45 -2.22
N ARG A 188 5.42 -19.62 -3.55
CA ARG A 188 5.18 -20.91 -4.21
C ARG A 188 6.19 -21.96 -3.79
N ASP A 189 5.73 -23.20 -3.61
CA ASP A 189 6.60 -24.33 -3.28
C ASP A 189 7.52 -24.71 -4.44
N GLU A 190 8.71 -25.24 -4.16
CA GLU A 190 9.66 -25.75 -5.16
C GLU A 190 9.06 -26.80 -6.12
N SER A 191 8.01 -27.52 -5.70
CA SER A 191 7.26 -28.43 -6.59
C SER A 191 6.63 -27.72 -7.81
N LEU A 192 6.51 -26.39 -7.77
CA LEU A 192 5.99 -25.54 -8.84
C LEU A 192 7.09 -24.81 -9.62
N ALA A 193 8.37 -25.16 -9.41
CA ALA A 193 9.51 -24.46 -10.00
C ALA A 193 9.41 -24.39 -11.53
N LYS A 194 9.27 -25.54 -12.20
CA LYS A 194 9.23 -25.59 -13.67
C LYS A 194 8.10 -24.73 -14.24
N ILE A 195 6.87 -24.91 -13.76
CA ILE A 195 5.71 -24.20 -14.30
C ILE A 195 5.80 -22.69 -14.03
N THR A 196 6.37 -22.30 -12.89
CA THR A 196 6.56 -20.88 -12.54
C THR A 196 7.63 -20.24 -13.42
N THR A 197 8.76 -20.92 -13.63
CA THR A 197 9.81 -20.48 -14.56
C THR A 197 9.28 -20.33 -15.98
N ASP A 198 8.57 -21.34 -16.49
CA ASP A 198 8.00 -21.31 -17.85
C ASP A 198 7.01 -20.15 -18.00
N ASN A 199 6.13 -19.93 -17.02
CA ASN A 199 5.18 -18.82 -17.05
C ASN A 199 5.89 -17.47 -17.02
N LEU A 200 6.86 -17.26 -16.11
CA LEU A 200 7.63 -16.02 -16.03
C LEU A 200 8.38 -15.71 -17.34
N HIS A 201 9.01 -16.75 -17.92
CA HIS A 201 9.72 -16.63 -19.19
C HIS A 201 8.77 -16.21 -20.32
N ASN A 202 7.63 -16.89 -20.46
CA ASN A 202 6.63 -16.60 -21.50
C ASN A 202 6.04 -15.19 -21.35
N GLU A 203 5.92 -14.72 -20.12
CA GLU A 203 5.45 -13.36 -19.80
C GLU A 203 6.56 -12.30 -19.89
N GLY A 204 7.78 -12.69 -20.27
CA GLY A 204 8.90 -11.79 -20.58
C GLY A 204 9.74 -11.36 -19.37
N PHE A 205 9.65 -12.05 -18.24
CA PHE A 205 10.57 -11.87 -17.11
C PHE A 205 11.83 -12.72 -17.32
N VAL A 206 12.71 -12.26 -18.21
CA VAL A 206 13.94 -12.96 -18.60
C VAL A 206 15.16 -12.18 -18.12
N GLY A 207 16.17 -12.87 -17.58
CA GLY A 207 17.43 -12.25 -17.14
C GLY A 207 17.53 -11.93 -15.64
N TYR A 208 16.56 -12.38 -14.83
CA TYR A 208 16.69 -12.31 -13.38
C TYR A 208 17.89 -13.16 -12.89
N GLU A 209 18.46 -12.77 -11.75
CA GLU A 209 19.63 -13.44 -11.14
C GLU A 209 19.23 -14.81 -10.56
N ARG A 210 18.12 -14.87 -9.81
CA ARG A 210 17.61 -16.12 -9.24
C ARG A 210 16.10 -16.06 -9.02
N LEU A 211 15.40 -17.15 -9.35
CA LEU A 211 14.05 -17.43 -8.86
C LEU A 211 14.18 -18.32 -7.61
N ILE A 212 13.67 -17.85 -6.49
CA ILE A 212 13.74 -18.54 -5.20
C ILE A 212 12.32 -18.91 -4.79
N LEU A 213 12.06 -20.22 -4.77
CA LEU A 213 10.81 -20.82 -4.32
C LEU A 213 10.93 -21.28 -2.86
N ARG A 214 9.79 -21.54 -2.23
CA ARG A 214 9.74 -22.04 -0.86
C ARG A 214 10.16 -23.51 -0.83
N SER A 215 11.28 -23.79 -0.16
CA SER A 215 11.76 -25.15 0.06
C SER A 215 10.98 -25.87 1.16
N PRO A 216 11.02 -27.21 1.22
CA PRO A 216 10.35 -28.00 2.26
C PRO A 216 10.73 -27.60 3.70
N GLU A 217 11.94 -27.10 3.92
CA GLU A 217 12.44 -26.66 5.23
C GLU A 217 11.65 -25.45 5.78
N TYR A 218 11.08 -24.64 4.89
CA TYR A 218 10.26 -23.47 5.23
C TYR A 218 8.76 -23.77 5.21
N LYS A 219 8.36 -25.03 5.03
CA LYS A 219 6.95 -25.43 5.07
C LYS A 219 6.36 -25.17 6.46
N GLY A 220 5.19 -24.54 6.49
CA GLY A 220 4.50 -24.17 7.74
C GLY A 220 5.05 -22.92 8.44
N GLN A 221 6.16 -22.35 7.98
CA GLN A 221 6.64 -21.05 8.48
C GLN A 221 5.85 -19.89 7.85
N SER A 222 5.71 -18.76 8.56
CA SER A 222 5.06 -17.57 7.99
C SER A 222 5.80 -17.05 6.76
N ALA A 223 5.10 -16.32 5.88
CA ALA A 223 5.72 -15.69 4.74
C ALA A 223 6.81 -14.70 5.17
N VAL A 224 6.56 -13.91 6.23
CA VAL A 224 7.55 -13.00 6.81
C VAL A 224 8.84 -13.72 7.20
N ARG A 225 8.74 -14.83 7.93
CA ARG A 225 9.93 -15.56 8.43
C ARG A 225 10.74 -16.16 7.28
N TYR A 226 10.06 -16.84 6.35
CA TYR A 226 10.70 -17.41 5.16
C TYR A 226 11.39 -16.33 4.33
N LYS A 227 10.68 -15.27 3.94
CA LYS A 227 11.24 -14.23 3.06
C LYS A 227 12.35 -13.44 3.74
N SER A 228 12.27 -13.20 5.05
CA SER A 228 13.37 -12.59 5.82
C SER A 228 14.64 -13.43 5.77
N ALA A 229 14.52 -14.75 5.96
CA ALA A 229 15.67 -15.65 5.91
C ALA A 229 16.33 -15.67 4.53
N ILE A 230 15.53 -15.65 3.45
CA ILE A 230 16.06 -15.60 2.09
C ILE A 230 16.75 -14.27 1.81
N ARG A 231 16.16 -13.13 2.17
CA ARG A 231 16.81 -11.83 1.97
C ARG A 231 18.11 -11.71 2.76
N LYS A 232 18.15 -12.26 3.98
CA LYS A 232 19.37 -12.35 4.78
C LYS A 232 20.45 -13.21 4.10
N ALA A 233 20.07 -14.31 3.47
CA ALA A 233 21.00 -15.12 2.69
C ALA A 233 21.54 -14.34 1.48
N ILE A 234 20.69 -13.61 0.76
CA ILE A 234 21.09 -12.74 -0.36
C ILE A 234 22.09 -11.68 0.11
N GLU A 235 21.82 -10.96 1.21
CA GLU A 235 22.78 -9.99 1.76
C GLU A 235 24.07 -10.68 2.24
N GLY A 236 23.98 -11.89 2.80
CA GLY A 236 25.13 -12.70 3.20
C GLY A 236 26.01 -13.18 2.04
N GLU A 237 25.45 -13.29 0.83
CA GLU A 237 26.20 -13.53 -0.41
C GLU A 237 26.94 -12.26 -0.90
N GLY A 238 26.75 -11.11 -0.24
CA GLY A 238 27.41 -9.84 -0.55
C GLY A 238 26.54 -8.85 -1.32
N TYR A 239 25.31 -9.22 -1.70
CA TYR A 239 24.39 -8.35 -2.41
C TYR A 239 23.90 -7.18 -1.55
N ARG A 240 23.80 -6.00 -2.16
CA ARG A 240 23.18 -4.81 -1.58
C ARG A 240 21.78 -4.67 -2.13
N ILE A 241 20.78 -5.02 -1.32
CA ILE A 241 19.37 -4.90 -1.71
C ILE A 241 18.96 -3.43 -1.63
N TRP A 242 18.78 -2.78 -2.78
CA TRP A 242 18.33 -1.39 -2.85
C TRP A 242 16.83 -1.26 -2.71
N GLY A 243 16.09 -2.20 -3.29
CA GLY A 243 14.64 -2.18 -3.24
C GLY A 243 14.03 -3.56 -3.11
N ASN A 244 12.90 -3.60 -2.41
CA ASN A 244 12.07 -4.77 -2.23
C ASN A 244 10.61 -4.41 -2.57
N VAL A 245 10.02 -5.12 -3.51
CA VAL A 245 8.69 -4.84 -4.07
C VAL A 245 7.80 -6.06 -3.91
N GLY A 246 6.61 -5.86 -3.37
CA GLY A 246 5.62 -6.92 -3.19
C GLY A 246 4.22 -6.38 -3.01
N ASP A 247 3.22 -7.21 -3.28
CA ASP A 247 1.82 -6.89 -3.11
C ASP A 247 1.31 -7.20 -1.69
N GLN A 248 2.10 -7.89 -0.87
CA GLN A 248 1.78 -8.19 0.52
C GLN A 248 2.72 -7.50 1.49
N TRP A 249 2.19 -7.13 2.66
CA TRP A 249 3.05 -6.64 3.74
C TRP A 249 4.02 -7.71 4.26
N SER A 250 3.69 -9.00 4.10
CA SER A 250 4.60 -10.09 4.45
C SER A 250 5.86 -10.15 3.58
N ASP A 251 5.85 -9.52 2.40
CA ASP A 251 7.04 -9.35 1.56
C ASP A 251 7.95 -8.24 2.09
N LEU A 252 7.36 -7.26 2.77
CA LEU A 252 7.95 -5.97 3.13
C LEU A 252 8.11 -5.78 4.65
N GLN A 253 7.96 -6.87 5.41
CA GLN A 253 8.16 -6.92 6.86
C GLN A 253 9.22 -7.96 7.26
N GLY A 254 9.67 -7.85 8.51
CA GLY A 254 10.74 -8.68 9.05
C GLY A 254 12.11 -8.05 8.82
N GLU A 255 13.11 -8.89 8.55
CA GLU A 255 14.52 -8.48 8.47
C GLU A 255 15.00 -8.35 7.01
N CYS A 256 16.13 -7.67 6.82
CA CYS A 256 16.83 -7.58 5.54
C CYS A 256 15.94 -7.07 4.40
N LEU A 257 15.18 -6.00 4.63
CA LEU A 257 14.21 -5.46 3.66
C LEU A 257 14.85 -4.73 2.48
N GLY A 258 16.16 -4.52 2.51
CA GLY A 258 16.86 -3.58 1.64
C GLY A 258 16.68 -2.13 2.06
N LYS A 259 17.16 -1.21 1.21
CA LYS A 259 17.18 0.24 1.51
C LYS A 259 15.81 0.90 1.41
N ARG A 260 14.90 0.38 0.58
CA ARG A 260 13.54 0.89 0.44
C ARG A 260 12.55 -0.22 0.08
N THR A 261 11.35 -0.14 0.64
CA THR A 261 10.24 -1.05 0.32
C THR A 261 9.17 -0.35 -0.48
N PHE A 262 8.48 -1.09 -1.35
CA PHE A 262 7.38 -0.58 -2.16
C PHE A 262 6.22 -1.58 -2.18
N LYS A 263 5.09 -1.17 -1.60
CA LYS A 263 3.85 -1.96 -1.53
C LYS A 263 3.01 -1.73 -2.77
N LEU A 264 2.75 -2.79 -3.53
CA LEU A 264 1.76 -2.78 -4.61
C LEU A 264 0.35 -3.05 -4.03
N PRO A 265 -0.72 -2.47 -4.59
CA PRO A 265 -2.07 -2.73 -4.11
C PRO A 265 -2.48 -4.19 -4.33
N ASN A 266 -3.12 -4.80 -3.35
CA ASN A 266 -3.82 -6.07 -3.50
C ASN A 266 -4.92 -6.22 -2.44
N PRO A 267 -6.16 -5.83 -2.78
CA PRO A 267 -7.31 -5.98 -1.87
C PRO A 267 -7.99 -7.37 -1.99
N MET A 268 -7.48 -8.31 -2.79
CA MET A 268 -8.16 -9.58 -3.07
C MET A 268 -7.84 -10.65 -2.02
N TYR A 269 -6.68 -10.61 -1.39
CA TYR A 269 -6.30 -11.56 -0.33
C TYR A 269 -5.24 -10.99 0.61
N PHE A 270 -5.03 -11.70 1.73
CA PHE A 270 -4.04 -11.37 2.75
C PHE A 270 -3.12 -12.55 3.06
N ILE A 271 -1.81 -12.29 3.09
CA ILE A 271 -0.77 -13.26 3.47
C ILE A 271 0.07 -12.69 4.62
N SER A 272 0.30 -13.52 5.65
CA SER A 272 1.17 -13.24 6.80
C SER A 272 2.37 -14.18 6.91
#